data_AF-G5NBF9-F1
#
_entry.id   AF-G5NBF9-F1
#
_cell.length_a   1.000
_cell.length_b   1.000
_cell.length_c   1.000
_cell.angle_alpha   90.00
_cell.angle_beta   90.00
_cell.angle_gamma   90.00
#
_symmetry.space_group_name_H-M   'P 1'
#
loop_
_entity.id
_entity.type
_entity.pdbx_description
1 polymer ?
#
loop_
_entity_poly.entity_id
_entity_poly.type
_entity_poly.pdbx_seq_one_letter_code
_entity_poly.pdbx_strand_id
1 'polypeptide(L)'
;MTDSAINKKSKRSIWIPLLVLITLAACATAGYSYWRMQQQPTTNAKAEPAPPPAPVFFALDTFTVNLGDADRVLYIGVTLRLKDEATRARD
;
A
#
# COMPACT_ATOMS: atom_id res chain seq x y z
N MET A 1 5.04 -65.03 53.95
CA MET A 1 4.40 -65.37 52.66
C MET A 1 4.41 -64.12 51.80
N THR A 2 5.01 -64.24 50.62
CA THR A 2 5.13 -63.23 49.58
C THR A 2 3.77 -62.94 48.95
N ASP A 3 3.37 -61.67 48.88
CA ASP A 3 2.28 -61.28 48.00
C ASP A 3 2.72 -60.19 47.03
N SER A 4 2.28 -60.36 45.79
CA SER A 4 3.01 -59.98 44.59
C SER A 4 2.67 -58.57 44.14
N ALA A 5 3.70 -57.74 43.94
CA ALA A 5 3.58 -56.45 43.28
C ALA A 5 3.23 -56.65 41.79
N ILE A 6 1.94 -56.68 41.44
CA ILE A 6 1.50 -56.54 40.06
C ILE A 6 1.40 -55.04 39.75
N ASN A 7 2.54 -54.48 39.32
CA ASN A 7 2.57 -53.17 38.67
C ASN A 7 1.87 -53.29 37.31
N LYS A 8 0.56 -53.02 37.28
CA LYS A 8 -0.18 -52.87 36.03
C LYS A 8 0.27 -51.55 35.40
N LYS A 9 1.42 -51.57 34.70
CA LYS A 9 1.96 -50.45 33.91
C LYS A 9 0.96 -50.11 32.81
N SER A 10 -0.02 -49.31 33.19
CA SER A 10 -1.18 -49.03 32.36
C SER A 10 -0.71 -48.30 31.10
N LYS A 11 -1.27 -48.67 29.94
CA LYS A 11 -1.06 -47.96 28.66
C LYS A 11 -1.04 -46.44 28.84
N ARG A 12 -1.85 -45.89 29.75
CA ARG A 12 -1.88 -44.47 30.11
C ARG A 12 -0.50 -43.87 30.43
N SER A 13 0.44 -44.60 31.05
CA SER A 13 1.78 -44.07 31.36
C SER A 13 2.63 -43.78 30.12
N ILE A 14 2.40 -44.47 29.00
CA ILE A 14 3.08 -44.19 27.72
C ILE A 14 2.23 -43.26 26.83
N TRP A 15 0.90 -43.36 26.95
CA TRP A 15 -0.03 -42.56 26.16
C TRP A 15 -0.09 -41.10 26.62
N ILE A 16 0.00 -40.84 27.93
CA ILE A 16 0.01 -39.47 28.47
C ILE A 16 1.20 -38.65 27.94
N PRO A 17 2.47 -39.10 28.04
CA PRO A 17 3.59 -38.34 27.50
C PRO A 17 3.52 -38.23 25.97
N LEU A 18 3.02 -39.26 25.27
CA LEU A 18 2.79 -39.19 23.82
C LEU A 18 1.76 -38.11 23.45
N LEU A 19 0.64 -38.04 24.19
CA LEU A 19 -0.40 -37.02 23.97
C LEU A 19 0.14 -35.61 24.25
N VAL A 20 0.93 -35.45 25.33
CA VAL A 20 1.59 -34.18 25.67
C VAL A 20 2.57 -33.76 24.57
N LEU A 21 3.31 -34.70 23.98
CA LEU A 21 4.25 -34.41 22.91
C LEU A 21 3.54 -33.99 21.61
N ILE A 22 2.40 -34.63 21.31
CA ILE A 22 1.54 -34.26 20.17
C ILE A 22 0.93 -32.87 20.38
N THR A 23 0.44 -32.55 21.58
CA THR A 23 -0.13 -31.23 21.86
C THR A 23 0.94 -30.13 21.80
N LEU A 24 2.15 -30.38 22.29
CA LEU A 24 3.29 -29.45 22.16
C LEU A 24 3.65 -29.21 20.68
N ALA A 25 3.71 -30.27 19.88
CA ALA A 25 3.99 -30.16 18.45
C ALA A 25 2.89 -29.36 17.72
N ALA A 26 1.61 -29.63 18.03
CA ALA A 26 0.49 -28.89 17.47
C ALA A 26 0.55 -27.40 17.84
N CYS A 27 0.83 -27.05 19.10
CA CYS A 27 0.99 -25.66 19.53
C CYS A 27 2.15 -24.95 18.82
N ALA A 28 3.30 -25.63 18.66
CA ALA A 28 4.46 -25.06 17.97
C ALA A 28 4.15 -24.77 16.49
N THR A 29 3.50 -25.69 15.79
CA THR A 29 3.12 -25.51 14.38
C THR A 29 2.07 -24.41 14.19
N ALA A 30 1.04 -24.36 15.06
CA ALA A 30 0.04 -23.31 15.03
C ALA A 30 0.67 -21.91 15.26
N GLY A 31 1.49 -21.77 16.30
CA GLY A 31 2.20 -20.52 16.60
C GLY A 31 3.14 -20.08 15.49
N TYR A 32 3.92 -21.01 14.92
CA TYR A 32 4.82 -20.71 13.80
C TYR A 32 4.05 -20.30 12.54
N SER A 33 2.95 -20.98 12.22
CA SER A 33 2.12 -20.63 11.07
C SER A 33 1.51 -19.23 11.21
N TYR A 34 1.06 -18.87 12.42
CA TYR A 34 0.51 -17.55 12.71
C TYR A 34 1.59 -16.46 12.62
N TRP A 35 2.76 -16.69 13.21
CA TRP A 35 3.90 -15.77 13.12
C TRP A 35 4.41 -15.59 11.68
N ARG A 36 4.40 -16.66 10.88
CA ARG A 36 4.75 -16.63 9.45
C ARG A 36 3.71 -15.88 8.62
N MET A 37 2.42 -16.04 8.92
CA MET A 37 1.34 -15.28 8.27
C MET A 37 1.42 -13.79 8.59
N GLN A 38 1.75 -13.42 9.83
CA GLN A 38 1.96 -12.02 10.19
C GLN A 38 3.19 -11.38 9.52
N GLN A 39 4.20 -12.20 9.18
CA GLN A 39 5.38 -11.74 8.45
C GLN A 39 5.20 -11.69 6.94
N GLN A 40 4.08 -12.20 6.40
CA GLN A 40 3.79 -11.92 5.00
C GLN A 40 3.68 -10.41 4.88
N PRO A 41 4.53 -9.76 4.06
CA PRO A 41 4.38 -8.35 3.79
C PRO A 41 2.98 -8.21 3.23
N THR A 42 2.11 -7.49 3.94
CA THR A 42 0.89 -7.02 3.35
C THR A 42 1.33 -6.02 2.29
N THR A 43 1.62 -6.54 1.09
CA THR A 43 1.65 -5.75 -0.12
C THR A 43 0.20 -5.38 -0.40
N ASN A 44 -0.36 -4.56 0.50
CA ASN A 44 -1.33 -3.59 0.10
C ASN A 44 -0.52 -2.67 -0.80
N ALA A 45 -0.46 -3.02 -2.09
CA ALA A 45 -0.10 -2.09 -3.13
C ALA A 45 -1.14 -0.98 -3.01
N LYS A 46 -0.83 -0.01 -2.15
CA LYS A 46 -1.58 1.21 -1.99
C LYS A 46 -1.55 1.82 -3.38
N ALA A 47 -2.68 1.74 -4.08
CA ALA A 47 -2.81 2.31 -5.41
C ALA A 47 -2.29 3.74 -5.30
N GLU A 48 -1.18 4.00 -5.98
CA GLU A 48 -0.55 5.30 -5.92
C GLU A 48 -1.56 6.30 -6.49
N PRO A 49 -1.87 7.40 -5.78
CA PRO A 49 -2.83 8.36 -6.29
C PRO A 49 -2.40 8.80 -7.69
N ALA A 50 -3.38 8.86 -8.61
CA ALA A 50 -3.11 9.19 -9.99
C ALA A 50 -2.29 10.50 -10.06
N PRO A 51 -1.28 10.57 -10.95
CA PRO A 51 -0.46 11.75 -11.07
C PRO A 51 -1.34 12.98 -11.37
N PRO A 52 -0.98 14.15 -10.83
CA PRO A 52 -1.76 15.37 -11.08
C PRO A 52 -1.83 15.64 -12.58
N PRO A 53 -2.97 16.15 -13.08
CA PRO A 53 -3.13 16.43 -14.49
C PRO A 53 -2.06 17.41 -14.98
N ALA A 54 -1.55 17.17 -16.17
CA ALA A 54 -0.54 18.01 -16.78
C ALA A 54 -1.07 19.45 -16.95
N PRO A 55 -0.28 20.49 -16.65
CA PRO A 55 -0.68 21.87 -16.88
C PRO A 55 -0.95 22.13 -18.37
N VAL A 56 -2.05 22.83 -18.66
CA VAL A 56 -2.40 23.22 -20.02
C VAL A 56 -2.03 24.69 -20.22
N PHE A 57 -1.36 25.01 -21.34
CA PHE A 57 -0.98 26.37 -21.68
C PHE A 57 -1.70 26.82 -22.95
N PHE A 58 -2.25 28.03 -22.91
CA PHE A 58 -2.92 28.66 -24.04
C PHE A 58 -2.29 30.01 -24.32
N ALA A 59 -1.67 30.16 -25.49
CA ALA A 59 -1.06 31.41 -25.91
C ALA A 59 -2.12 32.29 -26.58
N LEU A 60 -2.24 33.53 -26.11
CA LEU A 60 -3.07 34.54 -26.75
C LEU A 60 -2.31 35.21 -27.88
N ASP A 61 -3.05 35.78 -28.83
CA ASP A 61 -2.48 36.63 -29.85
C ASP A 61 -1.78 37.83 -29.22
N THR A 62 -0.72 38.30 -29.89
CA THR A 62 0.09 39.41 -29.39
C THR A 62 -0.70 40.71 -29.45
N PHE A 63 -0.82 41.37 -28.30
CA PHE A 63 -1.43 42.69 -28.22
C PHE A 63 -0.43 43.75 -28.64
N THR A 64 -0.91 44.74 -29.39
CA THR A 64 -0.11 45.91 -29.78
C THR A 64 -0.73 47.14 -29.14
N VAL A 65 0.02 47.84 -28.30
CA VAL A 65 -0.47 49.05 -27.61
C VAL A 65 0.44 50.23 -27.88
N ASN A 66 -0.16 51.40 -28.13
CA ASN A 66 0.58 52.66 -28.23
C ASN A 66 0.88 53.18 -26.83
N LEU A 67 2.14 53.52 -26.58
CA LEU A 67 2.55 54.20 -25.35
C LEU A 67 2.30 55.71 -25.54
N GLY A 68 1.99 56.42 -24.45
CA GLY A 68 1.48 57.81 -24.51
C GLY A 68 2.39 58.80 -25.25
N ASP A 69 3.70 58.56 -25.27
CA ASP A 69 4.62 59.24 -26.16
C ASP A 69 4.57 58.53 -27.52
N ALA A 70 3.96 59.19 -28.51
CA ALA A 70 3.47 58.65 -29.78
C ALA A 70 4.49 57.88 -30.66
N ASP A 71 5.76 57.83 -30.26
CA ASP A 71 6.85 57.16 -30.98
C ASP A 71 7.18 55.76 -30.45
N ARG A 72 6.39 55.22 -29.51
CA ARG A 72 6.64 53.91 -28.92
C ARG A 72 5.42 52.99 -28.97
N VAL A 73 5.65 51.78 -29.47
CA VAL A 73 4.67 50.69 -29.50
C VAL A 73 5.17 49.56 -28.59
N LEU A 74 4.28 49.01 -27.76
CA LEU A 74 4.55 47.85 -26.92
C LEU A 74 3.79 46.63 -27.44
N TYR A 75 4.54 45.56 -27.68
CA TYR A 75 4.01 44.24 -28.04
C TYR A 75 3.95 43.36 -26.79
N ILE A 76 2.77 42.84 -26.47
CA ILE A 76 2.54 42.03 -25.27
C ILE A 76 2.07 40.64 -25.71
N GLY A 77 2.90 39.63 -25.43
CA GLY A 77 2.51 38.22 -25.53
C GLY A 77 2.03 37.71 -24.16
N VAL A 78 0.83 37.14 -24.10
CA VAL A 78 0.27 36.56 -22.87
C VAL A 78 0.03 35.07 -23.06
N THR A 79 0.42 34.26 -22.07
CA THR A 79 0.13 32.82 -22.05
C THR A 79 -0.60 32.46 -20.77
N LEU A 80 -1.79 31.89 -20.91
CA LEU A 80 -2.64 31.46 -19.81
C LEU A 80 -2.31 30.03 -19.42
N ARG A 81 -2.19 29.79 -18.11
CA ARG A 81 -2.18 28.43 -17.55
C ARG A 81 -3.60 28.03 -17.21
N LEU A 82 -4.14 27.06 -17.93
CA LEU A 82 -5.50 26.56 -17.76
C LEU A 82 -5.53 25.35 -16.83
N LYS A 83 -6.71 25.10 -16.25
CA LYS A 83 -6.97 23.97 -15.37
C LYS A 83 -7.03 22.63 -16.13
N ASP A 84 -7.55 22.66 -17.35
CA ASP A 84 -7.88 21.46 -18.13
C ASP A 84 -8.05 21.79 -19.63
N GLU A 85 -7.97 20.76 -20.47
CA GLU A 85 -8.04 20.89 -21.94
C GLU A 85 -9.45 21.24 -22.44
N ALA A 86 -10.51 20.89 -21.69
CA ALA A 86 -11.88 21.19 -22.11
C ALA A 86 -12.18 22.70 -22.03
N THR A 87 -11.52 23.41 -21.11
CA THR A 87 -11.56 24.88 -21.07
C THR A 87 -10.86 25.49 -22.28
N ARG A 88 -9.74 24.91 -22.74
CA ARG A 88 -9.01 25.40 -23.93
C ARG A 88 -9.81 25.24 -25.22
N ALA A 89 -10.56 24.13 -25.36
CA ALA A 89 -11.26 23.79 -26.60
C ALA A 89 -12.57 24.57 -26.84
N ARG A 90 -12.95 25.47 -25.92
CA ARG A 90 -14.18 26.27 -26.00
C ARG A 90 -13.99 27.61 -26.71
N ASP A 91 -12.75 28.07 -26.84
CA ASP A 91 -12.34 29.27 -27.57
C ASP A 91 -11.74 28.90 -28.94
#